data_AF-A0A7Y5SU62-F1
#
_entry.id   AF-A0A7Y5SU62-F1
#
_cell.length_a   1.000
_cell.length_b   1.000
_cell.length_c   1.000
_cell.angle_alpha   90.00
_cell.angle_beta   90.00
_cell.angle_gamma   90.00
#
_symmetry.space_group_name_H-M   'P 1'
#
loop_
_entity.id
_entity.type
_entity.pdbx_description
1 polymer ?
#
loop_
_entity_poly.entity_id
_entity_poly.type
_entity_poly.pdbx_seq_one_letter_code
_entity_poly.pdbx_strand_id
1 'polypeptide(L)'
;MSSTPAPAKTCLICGLDVSDKPRVKDAQGRYTCKECLDRALKAKAAQQQAKAPPKAPAASSPKNADEPVANNAFLLDLGKPAIKAGQHACPNCAKPVMDEAKICVNCGMNQQTGQRLHIQVQRPDSKPKSK
;
A
#
# COMPACT_ATOMS: atom_id res chain seq x y z
N MET A 1 34.75 -18.35 26.59
CA MET A 1 34.71 -18.39 25.11
C MET A 1 33.27 -18.07 24.68
N SER A 2 32.93 -16.80 24.53
CA SER A 2 31.56 -16.37 24.19
C SER A 2 31.44 -16.32 22.67
N SER A 3 30.72 -17.28 22.08
CA SER A 3 30.43 -17.31 20.64
C SER A 3 29.37 -16.27 20.32
N THR A 4 29.75 -15.19 19.65
CA THR A 4 28.81 -14.20 19.10
C THR A 4 27.94 -14.87 18.04
N PRO A 5 26.60 -14.88 18.16
CA PRO A 5 25.73 -15.51 17.16
C PRO A 5 25.83 -14.73 15.85
N ALA A 6 26.24 -15.42 14.78
CA ALA A 6 26.25 -14.87 13.43
C ALA A 6 24.81 -14.48 13.00
N PRO A 7 24.65 -13.41 12.21
CA PRO A 7 23.32 -12.99 11.75
C PRO A 7 22.68 -14.10 10.93
N ALA A 8 21.54 -14.62 11.41
CA ALA A 8 20.79 -15.67 10.75
C ALA A 8 20.35 -15.22 9.35
N LYS A 9 20.62 -16.04 8.34
CA LYS A 9 20.26 -15.75 6.94
C LYS A 9 18.84 -16.26 6.69
N THR A 10 17.84 -15.46 7.04
CA THR A 10 16.43 -15.83 6.90
C THR A 10 15.82 -15.34 5.60
N CYS A 11 14.86 -16.10 5.06
CA CYS A 11 14.08 -15.68 3.91
C CYS A 11 13.08 -14.59 4.31
N LEU A 12 13.03 -13.51 3.53
CA LEU A 12 12.07 -12.41 3.75
C LEU A 12 10.60 -12.79 3.59
N ILE A 13 10.30 -13.83 2.79
CA ILE A 13 8.92 -14.18 2.42
C ILE A 13 8.35 -15.21 3.39
N CYS A 14 9.11 -16.24 3.76
CA CYS A 14 8.65 -17.32 4.63
C CYS A 14 9.29 -17.36 6.02
N GLY A 15 10.32 -16.55 6.30
CA GLY A 15 10.99 -16.50 7.60
C GLY A 15 11.91 -17.67 7.92
N LEU A 16 11.96 -18.71 7.07
CA LEU A 16 12.82 -19.88 7.27
C LEU A 16 14.30 -19.52 7.11
N ASP A 17 15.15 -20.20 7.88
CA ASP A 17 16.60 -20.14 7.67
C ASP A 17 16.97 -20.73 6.31
N VAL A 18 17.73 -19.97 5.54
CA VAL A 18 18.20 -20.34 4.20
C VAL A 18 19.70 -20.52 4.14
N SER A 19 20.37 -20.74 5.28
CA SER A 19 21.81 -20.97 5.35
C SER A 19 22.28 -22.16 4.49
N ASP A 20 21.47 -23.21 4.38
CA ASP A 20 21.77 -24.44 3.60
C ASP A 20 20.90 -24.62 2.35
N LYS A 21 20.06 -23.63 2.02
CA LYS A 21 19.09 -23.71 0.92
C LYS A 21 19.50 -22.82 -0.26
N PRO A 22 19.08 -23.15 -1.51
CA PRO A 22 19.29 -22.27 -2.66
C PRO A 22 18.58 -20.94 -2.42
N ARG A 23 19.37 -19.88 -2.31
CA ARG A 23 18.94 -18.52 -1.98
C ARG A 23 19.48 -17.52 -2.99
N VAL A 24 18.74 -16.44 -3.20
CA VAL A 24 19.17 -15.28 -3.98
C VAL A 24 19.25 -14.07 -3.04
N LYS A 25 20.33 -13.30 -3.15
CA LYS A 25 20.55 -12.06 -2.40
C LYS A 25 20.15 -10.89 -3.28
N ASP A 26 19.33 -9.98 -2.76
CA ASP A 26 18.97 -8.75 -3.48
C ASP A 26 20.04 -7.66 -3.35
N ALA A 27 19.86 -6.55 -4.07
CA ALA A 27 20.75 -5.39 -3.99
C ALA A 27 20.78 -4.75 -2.58
N GLN A 28 19.74 -4.99 -1.77
CA GLN A 28 19.63 -4.51 -0.39
C GLN A 28 20.21 -5.49 0.63
N GLY A 29 20.83 -6.57 0.16
CA GLY A 29 21.50 -7.58 0.96
C GLY A 29 20.60 -8.59 1.67
N ARG A 30 19.31 -8.63 1.33
CA ARG A 30 18.32 -9.52 1.92
C ARG A 30 18.20 -10.82 1.12
N TYR A 31 17.78 -11.90 1.79
CA TYR A 31 17.74 -13.23 1.20
C TYR A 31 16.32 -13.70 0.88
N THR A 32 16.17 -14.38 -0.25
CA THR A 32 14.93 -15.06 -0.64
C THR A 32 15.23 -16.49 -1.06
N CYS A 33 14.49 -17.48 -0.54
CA CYS A 33 14.63 -18.86 -1.00
C CYS A 33 14.06 -19.03 -2.42
N LYS A 34 14.59 -20.02 -3.16
CA LYS A 34 14.15 -20.30 -4.54
C LYS A 34 12.64 -20.52 -4.67
N GLU A 35 12.04 -21.26 -3.74
CA GLU A 35 10.59 -21.55 -3.75
C GLU A 35 9.73 -20.28 -3.67
N CYS A 36 10.11 -19.34 -2.79
CA CYS A 36 9.39 -18.09 -2.65
C CYS A 36 9.64 -17.16 -3.85
N LEU A 37 10.84 -17.20 -4.43
CA LEU A 37 11.15 -16.45 -5.65
C LEU A 37 10.33 -16.97 -6.85
N ASP A 38 10.27 -18.29 -7.04
CA ASP A 38 9.47 -18.92 -8.10
C ASP A 38 7.97 -18.61 -7.94
N ARG A 39 7.46 -18.64 -6.71
CA ARG A 39 6.07 -18.25 -6.41
C ARG A 39 5.80 -16.78 -6.75
N ALA A 40 6.73 -15.89 -6.42
CA ALA A 40 6.61 -14.47 -6.74
C ALA A 40 6.63 -14.22 -8.26
N LEU A 41 7.50 -14.90 -9.00
CA LEU A 41 7.55 -14.82 -10.47
C LEU A 41 6.25 -15.30 -11.11
N LYS A 42 5.71 -16.43 -10.66
CA LYS A 42 4.42 -16.95 -11.15
C LYS A 42 3.26 -16.00 -10.86
N ALA A 43 3.20 -15.44 -9.66
CA ALA A 43 2.17 -14.46 -9.30
C ALA A 43 2.25 -13.19 -10.16
N LYS A 44 3.47 -12.71 -10.46
CA LYS A 44 3.69 -11.53 -11.30
C LYS A 44 3.24 -11.76 -12.74
N ALA A 45 3.48 -12.95 -13.30
CA ALA A 45 3.02 -13.32 -14.64
C ALA A 45 1.48 -13.35 -14.73
N ALA A 46 0.79 -13.90 -13.73
CA ALA A 46 -0.67 -13.94 -13.70
C ALA A 46 -1.29 -12.53 -13.61
N GLN A 47 -0.69 -11.62 -12.84
CA GLN A 47 -1.16 -10.23 -12.73
C GLN A 47 -0.97 -9.41 -14.01
N GLN A 48 0.02 -9.74 -14.84
CA GLN A 48 0.24 -9.06 -16.12
C GLN A 48 -0.81 -9.45 -17.18
N GLN A 49 -1.34 -10.67 -17.11
CA GLN A 49 -2.39 -11.12 -18.03
C GLN A 49 -3.76 -10.51 -17.72
N ALA A 50 -4.03 -10.17 -16.46
CA ALA A 50 -5.29 -9.55 -16.04
C ALA A 50 -5.39 -8.03 -16.30
N LYS A 51 -4.34 -7.40 -16.86
CA LYS A 51 -4.31 -5.95 -17.18
C LYS A 51 -4.48 -5.64 -18.69
N ALA A 52 -4.84 -6.61 -19.52
CA ALA A 52 -5.29 -6.29 -20.88
C ALA A 52 -6.67 -5.60 -20.81
N PRO A 53 -6.81 -4.32 -21.21
CA PRO A 53 -8.12 -3.69 -21.28
C PRO A 53 -8.96 -4.40 -22.35
N PRO A 54 -10.25 -4.68 -22.10
CA PRO A 54 -11.13 -5.21 -23.14
C PRO A 54 -11.20 -4.20 -24.28
N LYS A 55 -10.86 -4.64 -25.49
CA LYS A 55 -11.15 -3.93 -26.74
C LYS A 55 -12.68 -3.74 -26.83
N ALA A 56 -13.16 -2.55 -26.50
CA ALA A 56 -14.52 -2.15 -26.86
C ALA A 56 -14.55 -1.76 -28.36
N PRO A 57 -15.61 -2.15 -29.11
CA PRO A 57 -15.76 -1.77 -30.50
C PRO A 57 -16.11 -0.29 -30.65
N ALA A 58 -15.70 0.26 -31.79
CA ALA A 58 -15.79 1.66 -32.18
C ALA A 58 -17.20 2.25 -32.02
N ALA A 59 -17.27 3.41 -31.36
CA ALA A 59 -18.39 4.34 -31.48
C ALA A 59 -17.82 5.76 -31.65
N SER A 60 -18.36 6.44 -32.65
CA SER A 60 -17.87 7.62 -33.37
C SER A 60 -17.62 8.86 -32.52
N SER A 61 -16.45 9.49 -32.70
CA SER A 61 -16.20 10.89 -32.32
C SER A 61 -16.82 11.84 -33.34
N PRO A 62 -17.41 12.99 -32.96
CA PRO A 62 -17.43 14.15 -33.81
C PRO A 62 -16.09 14.89 -33.68
N LYS A 63 -15.62 15.31 -34.85
CA LYS A 63 -14.39 16.05 -35.10
C LYS A 63 -14.35 17.36 -34.30
N ASN A 64 -13.22 17.64 -33.66
CA ASN A 64 -12.61 18.96 -33.70
C ASN A 64 -11.09 18.77 -33.79
N ALA A 65 -10.57 19.05 -34.98
CA ALA A 65 -9.16 19.30 -35.19
C ALA A 65 -8.92 20.77 -34.81
N ASP A 66 -7.92 21.05 -33.97
CA ASP A 66 -6.69 21.71 -34.44
C ASP A 66 -5.65 21.83 -33.30
N GLU A 67 -4.40 21.72 -33.70
CA GLU A 67 -3.14 22.07 -33.01
C GLU A 67 -2.46 21.11 -31.99
N PRO A 68 -1.23 20.62 -32.30
CA PRO A 68 -0.41 19.80 -31.42
C PRO A 68 0.60 20.66 -30.66
N VAL A 69 0.29 21.05 -29.42
CA VAL A 69 1.30 21.48 -28.46
C VAL A 69 1.26 20.55 -27.26
N ALA A 70 2.34 19.78 -27.14
CA ALA A 70 2.65 18.86 -26.06
C ALA A 70 2.41 19.49 -24.68
N ASN A 71 1.22 19.27 -24.13
CA ASN A 71 0.90 19.67 -22.78
C ASN A 71 0.49 18.44 -22.00
N ASN A 72 1.38 18.03 -21.09
CA ASN A 72 1.14 17.08 -20.01
C ASN A 72 0.05 17.56 -19.02
N ALA A 73 -0.92 18.37 -19.47
CA ALA A 73 -2.04 18.89 -18.69
C ALA A 73 -2.86 17.73 -18.11
N PHE A 74 -3.01 16.63 -18.84
CA PHE A 74 -3.66 15.42 -18.36
C PHE A 74 -2.89 14.75 -17.20
N LEU A 75 -1.55 14.77 -17.20
CA LEU A 75 -0.75 14.27 -16.07
C LEU A 75 -0.87 15.17 -14.82
N LEU A 76 -0.99 16.48 -15.00
CA LEU A 76 -1.25 17.40 -13.89
C LEU A 76 -2.67 17.25 -13.32
N ASP A 77 -3.63 16.81 -14.13
CA ASP A 77 -5.01 16.57 -13.71
C ASP A 77 -5.16 15.27 -12.90
N LEU A 78 -4.43 14.21 -13.26
CA LEU A 78 -4.35 12.95 -12.51
C LEU A 78 -3.67 13.06 -11.14
N GLY A 79 -2.83 14.09 -10.94
CA GLY A 79 -2.11 14.34 -9.68
C GLY A 79 -2.92 15.12 -8.65
N LYS A 80 -4.04 15.73 -9.05
CA LYS A 80 -4.92 16.45 -8.13
C LYS A 80 -5.81 15.43 -7.45
N PRO A 81 -5.80 15.32 -6.11
CA PRO A 81 -6.83 14.52 -5.44
C PRO A 81 -8.16 15.12 -5.86
N ALA A 82 -9.01 14.32 -6.53
CA ALA A 82 -10.38 14.69 -6.82
C ALA A 82 -11.14 14.76 -5.48
N ILE A 83 -10.91 15.85 -4.76
CA ILE A 83 -11.64 16.23 -3.55
C ILE A 83 -13.03 16.54 -4.06
N LYS A 84 -13.95 15.60 -3.82
CA LYS A 84 -15.36 15.79 -4.17
C LYS A 84 -15.87 16.98 -3.37
N ALA A 85 -16.84 17.72 -3.92
CA ALA A 85 -17.51 18.78 -3.18
C ALA A 85 -17.98 18.26 -1.81
N GLY A 86 -17.66 18.98 -0.73
CA GLY A 86 -17.92 18.54 0.65
C GLY A 86 -16.75 17.81 1.33
N GLN A 87 -15.54 17.89 0.79
CA GLN A 87 -14.34 17.30 1.38
C GLN A 87 -13.21 18.33 1.51
N HIS A 88 -12.38 18.16 2.52
CA HIS A 88 -11.14 18.92 2.72
C HIS A 88 -9.98 17.97 3.06
N ALA A 89 -8.75 18.44 2.94
CA ALA A 89 -7.56 17.65 3.28
C ALA A 89 -7.31 17.65 4.78
N CYS A 90 -7.09 16.47 5.37
CA CYS A 90 -6.67 16.34 6.77
C CYS A 90 -5.32 17.03 6.99
N PRO A 91 -5.17 17.92 7.99
CA PRO A 91 -3.93 18.67 8.21
C PRO A 91 -2.74 17.80 8.63
N ASN A 92 -2.98 16.57 9.12
CA ASN A 92 -1.91 15.66 9.54
C ASN A 92 -1.44 14.69 8.46
N CYS A 93 -2.37 14.15 7.66
CA CYS A 93 -2.04 13.08 6.70
C CYS A 93 -2.37 13.42 5.24
N ALA A 94 -2.89 14.62 4.98
CA ALA A 94 -3.29 15.14 3.66
C ALA A 94 -4.33 14.28 2.91
N LYS A 95 -5.00 13.36 3.60
CA LYS A 95 -6.05 12.52 3.02
C LYS A 95 -7.39 13.26 3.06
N PRO A 96 -8.27 13.03 2.06
CA PRO A 96 -9.57 13.69 2.04
C PRO A 96 -10.43 13.24 3.22
N VAL A 97 -11.10 14.19 3.84
CA VAL A 97 -12.05 14.00 4.93
C VAL A 97 -13.31 14.80 4.61
N MET A 98 -14.47 14.27 4.98
CA MET A 98 -15.76 14.97 4.78
C MET A 98 -15.82 16.23 5.66
N ASP A 99 -16.46 17.29 5.18
CA ASP A 99 -16.58 18.56 5.92
C ASP A 99 -17.31 18.40 7.27
N GLU A 100 -18.24 17.46 7.36
CA GLU A 100 -18.97 17.16 8.60
C GLU A 100 -18.22 16.21 9.54
N ALA A 101 -17.13 15.57 9.08
CA ALA A 101 -16.44 14.55 9.87
C ALA A 101 -15.46 15.18 10.87
N LYS A 102 -15.79 15.06 12.16
CA LYS A 102 -14.97 15.55 13.28
C LYS A 102 -13.64 14.79 13.45
N ILE A 103 -13.51 13.58 12.90
CA ILE A 103 -12.33 12.72 13.08
C ILE A 103 -11.88 12.19 11.73
N CYS A 104 -10.59 12.29 11.44
CA CYS A 104 -9.98 11.65 10.27
C CYS A 104 -9.90 10.13 10.48
N VAL A 105 -10.64 9.38 9.66
CA VAL A 105 -10.65 7.91 9.67
C VAL A 105 -9.30 7.28 9.31
N ASN A 106 -8.39 8.03 8.66
CA ASN A 106 -7.12 7.49 8.19
C ASN A 106 -5.99 7.62 9.23
N CYS A 107 -5.93 8.74 9.96
CA CYS A 107 -4.83 9.00 10.91
C CYS A 107 -5.28 9.15 12.38
N GLY A 108 -6.60 9.17 12.63
CA GLY A 108 -7.20 9.31 13.96
C GLY A 108 -7.11 10.72 14.54
N MET A 109 -6.83 11.76 13.73
CA MET A 109 -6.81 13.14 14.20
C MET A 109 -8.23 13.69 14.34
N ASN A 110 -8.50 14.33 15.48
CA ASN A 110 -9.71 15.11 15.69
C ASN A 110 -9.54 16.51 15.06
N GLN A 111 -10.43 16.85 14.13
CA GLN A 111 -10.41 18.09 13.36
C GLN A 111 -10.81 19.31 14.21
N GLN A 112 -11.55 19.09 15.30
CA GLN A 112 -11.98 20.16 16.20
C GLN A 112 -10.89 20.55 17.18
N THR A 113 -10.13 19.57 17.68
CA THR A 113 -9.10 19.81 18.72
C THR A 113 -7.67 19.81 18.17
N GLY A 114 -7.46 19.34 16.94
CA GLY A 114 -6.13 19.17 16.36
C GLY A 114 -5.29 18.05 17.02
N GLN A 115 -5.88 17.26 17.91
CA GLN A 115 -5.16 16.19 18.63
C GLN A 115 -5.45 14.82 18.03
N ARG A 116 -4.47 13.90 18.12
CA ARG A 116 -4.66 12.50 17.72
C ARG A 116 -5.32 11.73 18.86
N LEU A 117 -6.31 10.92 18.52
CA LEU A 117 -6.96 10.05 19.49
C LEU A 117 -5.96 8.98 19.97
N HIS A 118 -5.85 8.83 21.29
CA HIS A 118 -5.10 7.74 21.90
C HIS A 118 -6.03 6.55 22.11
N ILE A 119 -5.82 5.47 21.35
CA ILE A 119 -6.63 4.25 21.46
C ILE A 119 -5.97 3.36 22.51
N GLN A 120 -6.64 3.19 23.66
CA GLN A 120 -6.27 2.16 24.64
C GLN A 120 -7.14 0.92 24.43
N VAL A 121 -6.49 -0.19 24.06
CA VAL A 121 -7.17 -1.49 23.96
C VAL A 121 -7.23 -2.09 25.37
N GLN A 122 -8.38 -1.96 26.04
CA GLN A 122 -8.64 -2.68 27.27
C GLN A 122 -8.92 -4.14 26.93
N ARG A 123 -8.08 -5.05 27.43
CA ARG A 123 -8.37 -6.48 27.36
C ARG A 123 -9.50 -6.75 28.35
N PRO A 124 -10.55 -7.49 27.98
CA PRO A 124 -11.56 -7.88 28.94
C PRO A 124 -10.88 -8.72 30.04
N ASP A 125 -11.11 -8.35 31.30
CA ASP A 125 -10.62 -9.12 32.44
C ASP A 125 -11.10 -10.57 32.30
N SER A 126 -10.14 -11.50 32.39
CA SER A 126 -10.43 -12.92 32.29
C SER A 126 -11.30 -13.31 33.49
N LYS A 127 -12.47 -13.92 33.21
CA LYS A 127 -13.45 -14.37 34.22
C LYS A 127 -12.75 -15.01 35.44
N PRO A 128 -13.21 -14.73 36.68
CA PRO A 128 -12.69 -15.39 37.86
C PRO A 128 -12.97 -16.90 37.78
N LYS A 129 -11.94 -17.70 38.07
CA LYS A 129 -12.05 -19.18 38.18
C LYS A 129 -13.11 -19.51 39.21
N SER A 130 -14.22 -20.09 38.77
CA SER A 130 -15.19 -20.78 39.62
C SER A 130 -14.47 -21.90 40.38
N LYS A 131 -14.60 -21.87 41.71
CA LYS A 131 -14.13 -22.92 42.64
C LYS A 131 -14.82 -24.25 42.38
#